data_AF-A0A2A6FV85-F1
#
_entry.id   AF-A0A2A6FV85-F1
#
_cell.length_a   1.000
_cell.length_b   1.000
_cell.length_c   1.000
_cell.angle_alpha   90.00
_cell.angle_beta   90.00
_cell.angle_gamma   90.00
#
_symmetry.space_group_name_H-M   'P 1'
#
loop_
_entity.id
_entity.type
_entity.pdbx_description
1 polymer ?
#
loop_
_entity_poly.entity_id
_entity_poly.type
_entity_poly.pdbx_seq_one_letter_code
_entity_poly.pdbx_strand_id
1 'polypeptide(L)'
;MTMIPPPPPSGPTAVPDLGPRFELPDRDRSLGFEAIGGGFIPGEDVQVAVIMREVSARMDVRARALVMGHELGQARRVILMGSISGTTVLSPVLE
;
A
#
# COMPACT_ATOMS: atom_id res chain seq x y z
N MET A 1 29.13 -49.85 18.65
CA MET A 1 28.27 -49.02 17.79
C MET A 1 28.25 -47.62 18.38
N THR A 2 28.91 -46.66 17.74
CA THR A 2 29.08 -45.31 18.30
C THR A 2 27.90 -44.44 17.85
N MET A 3 27.07 -44.00 18.79
CA MET A 3 25.94 -43.10 18.54
C MET A 3 26.47 -41.68 18.30
N ILE A 4 26.20 -41.11 17.12
CA ILE A 4 26.48 -39.70 16.84
C ILE A 4 25.24 -38.90 17.32
N PRO A 5 25.39 -37.91 18.22
CA PRO A 5 24.26 -37.09 18.63
C PRO A 5 23.76 -36.24 17.45
N PRO A 6 22.44 -35.98 17.36
CA PRO A 6 21.88 -35.15 16.30
C PRO A 6 22.46 -33.73 16.38
N PRO A 7 22.68 -33.07 15.22
CA PRO A 7 23.18 -31.71 15.21
C PRO A 7 22.20 -30.77 15.94
N PRO A 8 22.70 -29.73 16.63
CA PRO A 8 21.85 -28.76 17.30
C PRO A 8 20.92 -28.05 16.30
N PRO A 9 19.71 -27.64 16.73
CA PRO A 9 18.77 -26.95 15.86
C PRO A 9 19.40 -25.68 15.29
N SER A 10 19.33 -25.52 13.97
CA SER A 10 19.78 -24.31 13.28
C SER A 10 19.15 -23.09 13.93
N GLY A 11 19.98 -22.11 14.29
CA GLY A 11 19.59 -20.83 14.86
C GLY A 11 18.65 -20.01 13.97
N PRO A 12 18.31 -18.77 14.37
CA PRO A 12 17.13 -18.04 13.92
C PRO A 12 17.01 -18.05 12.40
N THR A 13 15.82 -18.43 11.94
CA THR A 13 15.37 -18.47 10.55
C THR A 13 16.10 -17.42 9.73
N ALA A 14 16.96 -17.87 8.81
CA ALA A 14 17.56 -16.98 7.83
C ALA A 14 16.41 -16.23 7.15
N VAL A 15 16.33 -14.92 7.40
CA VAL A 15 15.43 -14.06 6.65
C VAL A 15 15.84 -14.23 5.19
N PRO A 16 14.94 -14.62 4.27
CA PRO A 16 15.31 -14.79 2.89
C PRO A 16 15.91 -13.47 2.38
N ASP A 17 17.11 -13.56 1.80
CA ASP A 17 17.77 -12.45 1.14
C ASP A 17 16.94 -12.11 -0.10
N LEU A 18 16.09 -11.08 0.00
CA LEU A 18 15.17 -10.64 -1.06
C LEU A 18 15.90 -9.86 -2.17
N GLY A 19 17.20 -10.07 -2.33
CA GLY A 19 18.03 -9.29 -3.25
C GLY A 19 18.24 -7.86 -2.75
N PRO A 20 18.79 -6.97 -3.58
CA PRO A 20 19.08 -5.61 -3.16
C PRO A 20 17.80 -4.94 -2.64
N ARG A 21 17.80 -4.60 -1.36
CA ARG A 21 16.84 -3.64 -0.83
C ARG A 21 17.06 -2.35 -1.60
N PHE A 22 16.09 -1.96 -2.40
CA PHE A 22 16.01 -0.58 -2.86
C PHE A 22 15.81 0.27 -1.61
N GLU A 23 16.90 0.77 -1.04
CA GLU A 23 16.84 1.87 -0.10
C GLU A 23 16.24 3.04 -0.87
N LEU A 24 14.95 3.29 -0.63
CA LEU A 24 14.32 4.51 -1.10
C LEU A 24 15.14 5.64 -0.47
N PRO A 25 15.71 6.56 -1.27
CA PRO A 25 16.45 7.68 -0.71
C PRO A 25 15.55 8.39 0.29
N ASP A 26 16.14 8.80 1.42
CA ASP A 26 15.46 9.56 2.45
C ASP A 26 14.82 10.77 1.77
N ARG A 27 13.52 10.68 1.47
CA ARG A 27 12.86 11.69 0.65
C ARG A 27 12.81 12.92 1.51
N ASP A 28 13.65 13.90 1.18
CA ASP A 28 13.48 15.26 1.64
C ASP A 28 12.00 15.63 1.40
N ARG A 29 11.24 15.72 2.49
CA ARG A 29 9.79 15.96 2.48
C ARG A 29 9.44 17.31 1.85
N SER A 30 10.45 18.12 1.56
CA SER A 30 10.38 19.43 0.91
C SER A 30 10.27 19.33 -0.62
N LEU A 31 10.60 18.18 -1.21
CA LEU A 31 10.49 17.95 -2.65
C LEU A 31 9.17 17.24 -2.94
N GLY A 32 8.23 17.96 -3.55
CA GLY A 32 6.98 17.38 -4.03
C GLY A 32 7.21 16.17 -4.95
N PHE A 33 6.22 15.30 -5.06
CA PHE A 33 6.28 14.14 -5.96
C PHE A 33 5.43 14.38 -7.20
N GLU A 34 6.07 14.32 -8.37
CA GLU A 34 5.37 14.38 -9.65
C GLU A 34 4.86 12.98 -10.03
N ALA A 35 3.55 12.85 -10.20
CA ALA A 35 2.92 11.63 -10.70
C ALA A 35 2.55 11.82 -12.17
N ILE A 36 3.06 10.94 -13.04
CA ILE A 36 2.82 10.96 -14.48
C ILE A 36 2.01 9.72 -14.86
N GLY A 37 0.95 9.91 -15.63
CA GLY A 37 0.08 8.85 -16.15
C GLY A 37 -0.40 9.18 -17.57
N GLY A 38 -0.96 8.19 -18.26
CA GLY A 38 -1.49 8.37 -19.62
C GLY A 38 -2.76 7.54 -19.85
N GLY A 39 -3.38 7.72 -21.02
CA GLY A 39 -4.65 7.07 -21.36
C GLY A 39 -5.90 7.84 -20.92
N PHE A 40 -5.73 9.09 -20.48
CA PHE A 40 -6.83 9.98 -20.13
C PHE A 40 -7.58 10.50 -21.36
N ILE A 41 -8.87 10.74 -21.19
CA ILE A 41 -9.74 11.43 -22.13
C ILE A 41 -9.38 12.93 -22.12
N PRO A 42 -9.14 13.54 -23.29
CA PRO A 42 -8.84 14.97 -23.37
C PRO A 42 -9.91 15.83 -22.67
N GLY A 43 -9.50 16.65 -21.71
CA GLY A 43 -10.35 17.56 -20.96
C GLY A 43 -11.09 16.94 -19.76
N GLU A 44 -10.83 15.67 -19.41
CA GLU A 44 -11.42 15.08 -18.20
C GLU A 44 -10.77 15.62 -16.91
N ASP A 45 -11.55 15.61 -15.82
CA ASP A 45 -11.05 15.89 -14.48
C ASP A 45 -10.24 14.69 -13.95
N VAL A 46 -8.92 14.84 -13.83
CA VAL A 46 -8.05 13.82 -13.25
C VAL A 46 -7.99 13.96 -11.73
N GLN A 47 -8.42 12.91 -11.01
CA GLN A 47 -8.35 12.86 -9.56
C GLN A 47 -6.98 12.34 -9.10
N VAL A 48 -6.30 13.13 -8.25
CA VAL A 48 -5.04 12.72 -7.61
C VAL A 48 -5.33 12.24 -6.20
N ALA A 49 -4.97 10.98 -5.91
CA ALA A 49 -5.10 10.40 -4.59
C ALA A 49 -3.74 9.87 -4.10
N VAL A 50 -3.43 10.15 -2.83
CA VAL A 50 -2.25 9.60 -2.16
C VAL A 50 -2.70 8.44 -1.29
N ILE A 51 -2.06 7.28 -1.44
CA ILE A 51 -2.35 6.11 -0.61
C ILE A 51 -1.69 6.34 0.77
N MET A 52 -2.50 6.70 1.75
CA MET A 52 -2.03 7.01 3.11
C MET A 52 -1.93 5.77 4.00
N ARG A 53 -2.75 4.74 3.75
CA ARG A 53 -2.79 3.49 4.52
C ARG A 53 -3.33 2.35 3.67
N GLU A 54 -2.97 1.13 4.06
CA GLU A 54 -3.52 -0.10 3.49
C GLU A 54 -4.48 -0.78 4.48
N VAL A 55 -5.52 -1.41 3.94
CA VAL A 55 -6.43 -2.30 4.68
C VAL A 55 -6.61 -3.58 3.89
N SER A 56 -6.78 -4.70 4.59
CA SER A 56 -7.01 -5.99 3.92
C SER A 56 -8.48 -6.16 3.54
N ALA A 57 -8.72 -6.65 2.33
CA ALA A 57 -10.01 -7.24 1.99
C ALA A 57 -10.24 -8.49 2.86
N ARG A 58 -11.48 -8.66 3.34
CA ARG A 58 -11.92 -9.84 4.08
C ARG A 58 -12.16 -11.01 3.11
N MET A 59 -12.32 -12.22 3.65
CA MET A 59 -12.59 -13.43 2.87
C MET A 59 -13.93 -13.38 2.10
N ASP A 60 -14.82 -12.46 2.46
CA ASP A 60 -16.07 -12.16 1.74
C ASP A 60 -15.89 -11.15 0.58
N VAL A 61 -14.64 -10.86 0.20
CA VAL A 61 -14.28 -9.95 -0.90
C VAL A 61 -14.68 -8.49 -0.62
N ARG A 62 -14.91 -8.14 0.65
CA ARG A 62 -15.21 -6.76 1.06
C ARG A 62 -14.03 -6.13 1.78
N ALA A 63 -13.77 -4.86 1.49
CA ALA A 63 -12.87 -4.02 2.26
C ALA A 63 -13.67 -2.90 2.94
N ARG A 64 -13.24 -2.51 4.14
CA ARG A 64 -13.81 -1.36 4.86
C ARG A 64 -12.68 -0.58 5.51
N ALA A 65 -12.70 0.73 5.33
CA ALA A 65 -11.78 1.66 5.99
C ALA A 65 -12.59 2.78 6.63
N LEU A 66 -12.28 3.14 7.88
CA LEU A 66 -12.88 4.28 8.59
C LEU A 66 -11.95 5.49 8.46
N VAL A 67 -12.31 6.49 7.67
CA VAL A 67 -11.50 7.69 7.50
C VAL A 67 -12.03 8.76 8.45
N MET A 68 -11.16 9.27 9.32
CA MET A 68 -11.51 10.29 10.32
C MET A 68 -11.55 11.67 9.67
N GLY A 69 -12.34 12.60 10.24
CA GLY A 69 -12.49 13.95 9.69
C GLY A 69 -11.16 14.71 9.49
N HIS A 70 -10.21 14.53 10.41
CA HIS A 70 -8.88 15.14 10.29
C HIS A 70 -8.03 14.52 9.17
N GLU A 71 -8.27 13.26 8.81
CA GLU A 71 -7.60 12.59 7.68
C GLU A 71 -8.21 13.02 6.34
N LEU A 72 -9.49 13.40 6.33
CA LEU A 72 -10.18 13.87 5.12
C LEU A 72 -9.65 15.22 4.65
N GLY A 73 -9.31 16.14 5.56
CA GLY A 73 -8.86 17.47 5.18
C GLY A 73 -9.86 18.17 4.25
N GLN A 74 -9.45 18.46 3.01
CA GLN A 74 -10.31 19.03 1.96
C GLN A 74 -10.79 17.99 0.92
N ALA A 75 -10.61 16.70 1.19
CA ALA A 75 -10.98 15.64 0.26
C ALA A 75 -12.50 15.58 0.07
N ARG A 76 -12.94 15.63 -1.19
CA ARG A 76 -14.36 15.51 -1.58
C ARG A 76 -14.84 14.05 -1.69
N ARG A 77 -13.89 13.11 -1.83
CA ARG A 77 -14.13 11.69 -2.08
C ARG A 77 -13.06 10.85 -1.40
N VAL A 78 -13.41 9.62 -1.04
CA VAL A 78 -12.51 8.58 -0.58
C VAL A 78 -12.44 7.48 -1.62
N ILE A 79 -11.22 7.00 -1.92
CA ILE A 79 -10.99 5.89 -2.84
C ILE A 79 -10.55 4.67 -2.02
N LEU A 80 -11.23 3.53 -2.21
CA LEU A 80 -10.72 2.21 -1.86
C LEU A 80 -10.17 1.56 -3.13
N MET A 81 -8.89 1.24 -3.13
CA MET A 81 -8.20 0.63 -4.27
C MET A 81 -7.59 -0.71 -3.86
N GLY A 82 -7.92 -1.77 -4.60
CA GLY A 82 -7.26 -3.07 -4.47
C GLY A 82 -5.89 -3.03 -5.13
N SER A 83 -4.82 -3.29 -4.35
CA SER A 83 -3.44 -3.24 -4.84
C SER A 83 -3.10 -4.31 -5.89
N ILE A 84 -3.79 -5.45 -5.87
CA ILE A 84 -3.57 -6.56 -6.81
C ILE A 84 -4.54 -6.46 -8.00
N SER A 85 -5.83 -6.37 -7.73
CA SER A 85 -6.86 -6.40 -8.77
C SER A 85 -7.08 -5.07 -9.48
N GLY A 86 -6.59 -3.96 -8.90
CA GLY A 86 -6.92 -2.61 -9.36
C GLY A 86 -8.38 -2.20 -9.10
N THR A 87 -9.17 -3.02 -8.40
CA THR A 87 -10.58 -2.73 -8.13
C THR A 87 -10.69 -1.42 -7.36
N THR A 88 -11.50 -0.50 -7.87
CA THR A 88 -11.61 0.86 -7.35
C THR A 88 -13.05 1.15 -6.95
N VAL A 89 -13.27 1.59 -5.71
CA VAL A 89 -14.56 2.04 -5.20
C VAL A 89 -14.42 3.49 -4.75
N LEU A 90 -15.25 4.36 -5.31
CA LEU A 90 -15.32 5.78 -4.95
C LEU A 90 -16.50 6.01 -4.00
N SER A 91 -16.23 6.63 -2.85
CA SER A 91 -17.27 7.06 -1.92
C SER A 91 -17.23 8.58 -1.80
N PRO A 92 -18.36 9.29 -1.99
CA PRO A 92 -18.41 10.71 -1.67
C PRO A 92 -18.22 10.92 -0.17
N VAL A 93 -17.52 12.00 0.19
CA VAL A 93 -17.58 12.55 1.54
C VAL A 93 -18.79 13.48 1.51
N LEU A 94 -19.89 13.06 2.14
CA LEU A 94 -21.07 13.91 2.26
C LEU A 94 -20.67 15.15 3.08
N GLU A 95 -20.87 16.33 2.51
CA GLU A 95 -20.88 17.59 3.25
C GLU A 95 -22.11 17.67 4.16
#